data_AF-A0A9W4T6V1-F1
#
_entry.id   AF-A0A9W4T6V1-F1
#
_cell.length_a   1.000
_cell.length_b   1.000
_cell.length_c   1.000
_cell.angle_alpha   90.00
_cell.angle_beta   90.00
_cell.angle_gamma   90.00
#
_symmetry.space_group_name_H-M   'P 1'
#
loop_
_entity.id
_entity.type
_entity.pdbx_description
1 polymer ?
#
loop_
_entity_poly.entity_id
_entity_poly.type
_entity_poly.pdbx_seq_one_letter_code
_entity_poly.pdbx_strand_id
1 'polypeptide(L)' 'ISILPFCEITDITIEEIARSYLNLKYLNLKKYYNISKKAVVRLNSDIHIKNFNDLKNPSLIIAFSDYLRQADTFHQNLA' A
#
# COMPACT_ATOMS: atom_id res chain seq x y z
N ILE A 1 -11.88 3.73 16.51
CA ILE A 1 -11.43 3.57 15.10
C ILE A 1 -12.29 4.50 14.28
N SER A 2 -11.76 5.64 13.86
CA SER A 2 -12.49 6.58 13.02
C SER A 2 -12.36 6.12 11.57
N ILE A 3 -13.48 5.73 10.97
CA ILE A 3 -13.58 5.31 9.57
C ILE A 3 -13.87 6.58 8.77
N LEU A 4 -12.97 6.97 7.86
CA LEU A 4 -13.21 8.02 6.85
C LEU A 4 -13.65 7.31 5.56
N PRO A 5 -14.96 7.21 5.25
CA PRO A 5 -15.42 6.29 4.22
C PRO A 5 -15.05 6.70 2.79
N PHE A 6 -14.56 7.91 2.57
CA PHE A 6 -14.21 8.45 1.24
C PHE A 6 -13.05 9.44 1.27
N CYS A 7 -12.18 9.39 2.29
CA CYS A 7 -10.97 10.22 2.26
C CYS A 7 -9.91 9.49 1.45
N GLU A 8 -9.44 10.11 0.37
CA GLU A 8 -8.23 9.66 -0.29
C GLU A 8 -7.07 9.79 0.72
N ILE A 9 -6.64 8.67 1.28
CA ILE A 9 -5.50 8.64 2.16
C ILE A 9 -4.26 8.76 1.26
N THR A 10 -3.59 9.90 1.38
CA THR A 10 -2.34 10.21 0.68
C THR A 10 -1.18 10.26 1.66
N ASP A 11 0.03 10.45 1.13
CA ASP A 11 1.23 10.72 1.91
C ASP A 11 1.03 11.84 2.95
N ILE A 12 0.34 12.91 2.56
CA ILE A 12 0.06 14.07 3.42
C ILE A 12 -0.79 13.63 4.61
N THR A 13 -1.85 12.87 4.35
CA THR A 13 -2.75 12.36 5.40
C THR A 13 -2.01 11.47 6.40
N ILE A 14 -1.08 10.63 5.93
CA ILE A 14 -0.26 9.79 6.80
C ILE A 14 0.69 10.62 7.67
N GLU A 15 1.33 11.63 7.10
CA GLU A 15 2.19 12.56 7.85
C GLU A 15 1.39 13.34 8.91
N GLU A 16 0.18 13.79 8.59
CA GLU A 16 -0.71 14.46 9.54
C GLU A 16 -1.15 13.54 10.68
N ILE A 17 -1.54 12.29 10.38
CA ILE A 17 -1.89 11.30 11.42
C ILE A 17 -0.70 11.08 12.37
N ALA A 18 0.52 10.97 11.84
CA ALA A 18 1.71 10.79 12.66
C ALA A 18 1.98 11.98 13.58
N ARG A 19 1.78 13.21 13.08
CA ARG A 19 1.94 14.44 13.85
C ARG A 19 0.86 14.62 14.91
N SER A 20 -0.39 14.32 14.57
CA SER A 20 -1.53 14.51 15.47
C SER A 20 -1.59 13.46 16.58
N TYR A 21 -1.09 12.25 16.32
CA TYR A 21 -1.12 11.13 17.27
C TYR A 21 0.29 10.72 17.68
N LEU A 22 0.92 11.54 18.53
CA LEU A 22 2.29 11.31 19.03
C LEU A 22 2.49 9.97 19.78
N ASN A 23 1.40 9.38 20.28
CA ASN A 23 1.41 8.09 20.98
C ASN A 23 0.94 6.92 20.10
N LEU A 24 0.81 7.12 18.78
CA LEU A 24 0.44 6.06 17.86
C LEU A 24 1.54 4.99 17.86
N LYS A 25 1.18 3.74 18.17
CA LYS A 25 2.12 2.60 18.16
C LYS A 25 1.95 1.69 16.95
N TYR A 26 0.78 1.73 16.32
CA TYR A 26 0.40 0.80 15.26
C TYR A 26 -0.39 1.52 14.18
N LEU A 27 0.00 1.27 12.93
CA LEU A 27 -0.71 1.76 11.75
C LEU A 27 -0.93 0.62 10.76
N ASN A 28 -2.18 0.43 10.32
CA ASN A 28 -2.54 -0.59 9.35
C ASN A 28 -2.95 0.05 8.03
N LEU A 29 -2.20 -0.23 6.98
CA LEU A 29 -2.41 0.36 5.65
C LEU A 29 -3.16 -0.57 4.69
N LYS A 30 -3.85 -1.61 5.20
CA LYS A 30 -4.63 -2.52 4.37
C LYS A 30 -5.64 -1.74 3.53
N LYS A 31 -5.59 -1.94 2.20
CA LYS A 31 -6.39 -1.26 1.16
C LYS A 31 -5.92 0.15 0.76
N TYR A 32 -4.84 0.68 1.33
CA TYR A 32 -4.26 1.95 0.91
C TYR A 32 -3.01 1.72 0.07
N TYR A 33 -3.18 1.82 -1.26
CA TYR A 33 -2.11 1.54 -2.23
C TYR A 33 -1.42 2.81 -2.76
N ASN A 34 -1.97 3.99 -2.48
CA ASN A 34 -1.44 5.28 -2.94
C ASN A 34 -0.42 5.91 -1.95
N ILE A 35 -0.01 5.18 -0.91
CA ILE A 35 1.01 5.65 0.05
C ILE A 35 2.41 5.36 -0.49
N SER A 36 3.27 6.36 -0.54
CA SER A 36 4.66 6.19 -0.91
C SER A 36 5.50 5.64 0.25
N LYS A 37 6.55 4.92 -0.12
CA LYS A 37 7.60 4.49 0.82
C LYS A 37 8.22 5.66 1.58
N LYS A 38 8.31 6.84 0.95
CA LYS A 38 8.90 8.03 1.55
C LYS A 38 8.04 8.54 2.71
N ALA A 39 6.72 8.57 2.56
CA ALA A 39 5.82 8.94 3.64
C ALA A 39 5.92 7.96 4.82
N VAL A 40 6.00 6.67 4.53
CA VAL A 40 6.20 5.62 5.54
C VAL A 40 7.52 5.78 6.32
N VAL A 41 8.64 6.06 5.63
CA VAL A 41 9.94 6.26 6.29
C VAL A 41 9.98 7.53 7.16
N ARG A 42 9.15 8.53 6.85
CA ARG A 42 9.02 9.76 7.63
C ARG A 42 8.17 9.62 8.89
N LEU A 43 7.42 8.52 9.02
CA LEU A 43 6.73 8.20 10.26
C LEU A 43 7.75 8.02 11.38
N ASN A 44 7.36 8.38 12.61
CA ASN A 44 8.16 8.11 13.79
C ASN A 44 8.60 6.63 13.78
N SER A 45 9.89 6.37 14.00
CA SER A 45 10.48 5.03 13.96
C SER A 45 9.82 4.05 14.94
N ASP A 46 9.12 4.56 15.94
CA ASP A 46 8.44 3.77 16.96
C ASP A 46 7.06 3.24 16.50
N ILE A 47 6.56 3.67 15.34
CA ILE A 47 5.27 3.23 14.79
C ILE A 47 5.45 1.91 14.03
N HIS A 48 4.82 0.84 14.50
CA HIS A 48 4.77 -0.43 13.77
C HIS A 48 3.74 -0.36 12.63
N ILE A 49 4.19 -0.57 11.39
CA ILE A 49 3.34 -0.50 10.19
C ILE A 49 3.00 -1.91 9.69
N LYS A 50 1.71 -2.18 9.46
CA LYS A 50 1.22 -3.44 8.87
C LYS A 50 0.62 -3.21 7.49
N ASN A 51 0.73 -4.24 6.64
CA ASN A 51 0.12 -4.28 5.29
C ASN A 51 0.58 -3.13 4.38
N PHE A 52 1.81 -2.65 4.54
CA PHE A 52 2.42 -1.73 3.57
C PHE A 52 2.93 -2.54 2.38
N ASN A 53 2.21 -2.46 1.26
CA ASN A 53 2.67 -3.06 0.00
C ASN A 53 3.59 -2.08 -0.71
N ASP A 54 4.89 -2.35 -0.69
CA ASP A 54 5.83 -1.72 -1.62
C ASP A 54 5.57 -2.30 -3.02
N LEU A 55 4.58 -1.74 -3.73
CA LEU A 55 4.20 -2.19 -5.09
C LEU A 55 5.35 -2.03 -6.10
N LYS A 56 6.45 -1.39 -5.70
CA LYS A 56 7.71 -1.36 -6.45
C LYS A 56 8.61 -2.57 -6.17
N ASN A 57 8.10 -3.61 -5.53
CA ASN A 57 8.80 -4.89 -5.44
C ASN A 57 8.88 -5.51 -6.84
N PRO A 58 10.08 -5.64 -7.45
CA PRO A 58 10.24 -6.18 -8.79
C PRO A 58 9.61 -7.57 -8.93
N SER A 59 9.62 -8.36 -7.86
CA SER A 59 9.03 -9.70 -7.83
C SER A 59 7.51 -9.69 -8.03
N LEU A 60 6.81 -8.67 -7.50
CA LEU A 60 5.37 -8.54 -7.68
C LEU A 60 5.02 -8.10 -9.10
N ILE A 61 5.83 -7.22 -9.70
CA ILE A 61 5.66 -6.78 -11.09
C ILE A 61 5.83 -7.97 -12.04
N ILE A 62 6.88 -8.79 -11.84
CA ILE A 62 7.12 -10.01 -12.63
C ILE A 62 5.96 -10.98 -12.46
N ALA A 63 5.54 -11.27 -11.23
CA ALA A 63 4.43 -12.20 -10.97
C ALA A 63 3.10 -11.73 -11.62
N PHE A 64 2.81 -10.42 -11.59
CA PHE A 64 1.64 -9.86 -12.27
C PHE A 64 1.76 -9.96 -13.78
N SER A 65 2.93 -9.67 -14.34
CA SER A 65 3.20 -9.78 -15.78
C SER A 65 3.01 -11.22 -16.27
N ASP A 66 3.54 -12.20 -15.54
CA ASP A 66 3.42 -13.61 -15.89
C ASP A 66 1.97 -14.10 -15.82
N TYR A 67 1.21 -13.62 -14.83
CA TYR A 67 -0.21 -13.90 -14.71
C TYR A 67 -1.00 -13.39 -15.93
N LEU A 68 -0.77 -12.15 -16.34
CA LEU A 68 -1.43 -11.56 -17.51
C LEU A 68 -1.09 -12.31 -18.80
N ARG A 69 0.18 -12.70 -18.97
CA ARG A 69 0.62 -13.48 -20.13
C ARG A 69 -0.04 -14.86 -20.17
N GLN A 70 -0.18 -15.53 -19.03
CA GLN A 70 -0.87 -16.82 -18.95
C GLN A 70 -2.35 -16.69 -19.27
N ALA A 71 -3.02 -15.65 -18.77
CA ALA A 71 -4.43 -15.39 -19.05
C ALA A 71 -4.69 -15.17 -20.56
N ASP A 72 -3.80 -14.43 -21.23
CA ASP A 72 -3.88 -14.20 -22.68
C ASP A 72 -3.62 -15.49 -23.48
N THR A 73 -2.61 -16.27 -23.07
CA THR A 73 -2.29 -17.57 -23.70
C THR A 73 -3.45 -18.57 -23.55
N PHE A 74 -4.15 -18.54 -22.42
CA PHE A 74 -5.34 -19.38 -22.19
C PHE A 74 -6.51 -19.00 -23.10
N HIS A 75 -6.67 -17.70 -23.40
CA HIS A 75 -7.72 -17.22 -24.30
C HIS A 75 -7.46 -17.65 -25.75
N GLN A 76 -6.20 -17.62 -26.22
CA GLN A 76 -5.84 -18.00 -27.60
C GLN A 76 -5.90 -19.51 -27.87
N ASN A 77 -5.67 -20.36 -26.87
CA ASN A 77 -5.72 -21.82 -27.04
C ASN A 77 -7.14 -22.40 -26.99
N LEU A 78 -8.14 -21.61 -26.64
CA LEU A 78 -9.55 -22.01 -26.56
C LEU A 78 -10.41 -21.49 -27.74
N ALA A 79 -9.82 -20.68 -28.64
CA ALA A 79 -10.43 -20.13 -29.84
C ALA A 79 -9.99 -20.92 -31.09
#